data_AF-A0AAJ4Z9Q6-F1
#
_entry.id   AF-A0AAJ4Z9Q6-F1
#
_cell.length_a   1.000
_cell.length_b   1.000
_cell.length_c   1.000
_cell.angle_alpha   90.00
_cell.angle_beta   90.00
_cell.angle_gamma   90.00
#
_symmetry.space_group_name_H-M   'P 1'
#
loop_
_entity.id
_entity.type
_entity.pdbx_description
1 polymer ?
#
loop_
_entity_poly.entity_id
_entity_poly.type
_entity_poly.pdbx_seq_one_letter_code
_entity_poly.pdbx_strand_id
1 'polypeptide(L)'
;MGPISRLGMYLARSLPFRIASLSGQTGSSRADGRAPREALRDQVRDVRQVHRPRLWDRFATHREVSGLPGHGSARLREQTLREARDVYDLCTDAYKSRGSRNMSAGLLDILGKGAAPASGWMAAAELVEAGYLDVNAKDGRGNTLLQLAIMDGAAPAQRLATTLLRRADVVLDAPAADGTSLLALAQAHGSASMVDQIERRLGLDTSKRGPYFSERRNWQVNWNGEVKVGAQPIWCRHLAMLWEQRFMRTHGKLDYRDFSPARLKTVAAPLIDNNEAAYHARRMGAQCRLVPADAWGEVIADTFQAMEASGETGRTIMVETLSHAMALGLKIKADERGGKSYVVQFYDPNVTVAHERSSVSAAPGAHLDPAVFRQLTARDFLSKDAREEYELVGPGVAAFLGKPVRGAAPRLDGGPRQVDAQTMHHLLRLNLADGVRACAASLSRVDARTGLRILAARREEGDVPGLLLALQEGHADAIQAYGELLIRCAPKFSREQIRNLLEAKTASGVPGLLLALQDGRADAIEAYGELLVRLAPRLSADDLAHLLAAGASDGSTGLQRARKNGHTDAIRVFDRVVDGVASRLAALRSERQG
;
A
#
# COMPACT_ATOMS: atom_id res chain seq x y z
N MET A 1 45.47 23.53 53.86
CA MET A 1 46.90 23.59 53.50
C MET A 1 47.23 22.37 52.64
N GLY A 2 47.91 22.58 51.51
CA GLY A 2 48.15 21.59 50.44
C GLY A 2 47.55 22.07 49.11
N PRO A 3 48.35 22.35 48.06
CA PRO A 3 48.00 23.40 47.10
C PRO A 3 47.16 22.93 45.90
N ILE A 4 46.18 23.79 45.58
CA ILE A 4 45.33 23.79 44.39
C ILE A 4 46.20 24.03 43.14
N SER A 5 46.21 23.08 42.21
CA SER A 5 46.96 23.19 40.95
C SER A 5 46.14 23.88 39.85
N ARG A 6 46.84 24.74 39.11
CA ARG A 6 46.37 25.80 38.20
C ARG A 6 45.74 25.35 36.86
N LEU A 7 44.94 24.28 36.80
CA LEU A 7 44.22 23.91 35.55
C LEU A 7 42.75 24.41 35.50
N GLY A 8 42.20 24.90 36.61
CA GLY A 8 40.82 25.37 36.72
C GLY A 8 40.55 26.83 36.31
N MET A 9 41.51 27.55 35.71
CA MET A 9 41.36 28.99 35.42
C MET A 9 41.51 29.41 33.95
N TYR A 10 41.68 28.49 33.01
CA TYR A 10 41.83 28.84 31.57
C TYR A 10 40.75 28.28 30.62
N LEU A 11 39.69 27.64 31.13
CA LEU A 11 38.56 27.14 30.33
C LEU A 11 37.25 27.92 30.54
N ALA A 12 37.31 29.14 31.08
CA ALA A 12 36.13 29.98 31.34
C ALA A 12 36.14 31.34 30.62
N ARG A 13 37.08 31.64 29.72
CA ARG A 13 37.12 32.93 29.00
C ARG A 13 37.64 32.81 27.56
N SER A 14 36.86 32.20 26.68
CA SER A 14 36.63 32.67 25.31
C SER A 14 35.64 31.74 24.59
N LEU A 15 34.60 32.34 24.01
CA LEU A 15 33.46 31.76 23.29
C LEU A 15 32.30 31.23 24.17
N PRO A 16 31.52 32.18 24.71
CA PRO A 16 30.10 32.19 24.39
C PRO A 16 29.70 33.57 23.84
N PHE A 17 29.32 33.62 22.55
CA PHE A 17 28.36 34.54 21.91
C PHE A 17 28.64 34.60 20.41
N ARG A 18 27.95 33.79 19.58
CA ARG A 18 27.67 34.12 18.17
C ARG A 18 26.71 33.16 17.43
N ILE A 19 25.79 32.49 18.11
CA ILE A 19 24.68 31.77 17.44
C ILE A 19 23.35 32.13 18.11
N ALA A 20 23.01 33.42 18.13
CA ALA A 20 21.72 33.90 18.62
C ALA A 20 21.17 35.14 17.90
N SER A 21 21.65 35.50 16.70
CA SER A 21 21.12 36.69 15.99
C SER A 21 20.73 36.49 14.53
N LEU A 22 20.41 35.27 14.09
CA LEU A 22 19.90 35.02 12.73
C LEU A 22 18.47 34.46 12.69
N SER A 23 17.73 34.55 13.80
CA SER A 23 16.28 34.32 13.80
C SER A 23 15.57 35.59 14.27
N GLY A 24 15.31 36.48 13.32
CA GLY A 24 14.37 37.59 13.50
C GLY A 24 14.89 38.93 13.00
N GLN A 25 14.63 39.24 11.72
CA GLN A 25 14.18 40.55 11.27
C GLN A 25 13.83 40.50 9.78
N THR A 26 12.52 40.60 9.52
CA THR A 26 11.98 41.07 8.25
C THR A 26 12.41 42.51 8.04
N GLY A 27 13.26 42.79 7.04
CA GLY A 27 13.68 44.16 6.75
C GLY A 27 14.68 44.24 5.59
N SER A 28 14.23 44.82 4.49
CA SER A 28 15.02 45.16 3.30
C SER A 28 16.24 46.02 3.63
N SER A 29 17.46 45.55 3.32
CA SER A 29 18.58 46.41 2.92
C SER A 29 19.73 45.58 2.31
N ARG A 30 20.28 46.09 1.20
CA ARG A 30 21.47 45.55 0.53
C ARG A 30 22.73 45.89 1.36
N ALA A 31 23.31 44.90 2.03
CA ALA A 31 24.69 44.97 2.54
C ALA A 31 25.37 43.58 2.57
N ASP A 32 26.57 43.53 2.02
CA ASP A 32 27.66 42.55 2.15
C ASP A 32 27.51 41.05 1.77
N GLY A 33 27.93 40.75 0.53
CA GLY A 33 28.30 39.41 0.07
C GLY A 33 29.75 38.96 0.38
N ARG A 34 30.49 39.63 1.28
CA ARG A 34 31.88 39.29 1.65
C ARG A 34 32.02 38.55 2.98
N ALA A 35 31.24 38.90 4.01
CA ALA A 35 31.28 38.26 5.33
C ALA A 35 31.12 36.72 5.34
N PRO A 36 30.28 36.10 4.49
CA PRO A 36 30.14 34.64 4.46
C PRO A 36 31.39 33.91 3.93
N ARG A 37 32.20 34.57 3.08
CA ARG A 37 33.36 33.95 2.43
C ARG A 37 34.61 33.92 3.32
N GLU A 38 34.79 34.93 4.17
CA GLU A 38 35.90 34.98 5.13
C GLU A 38 35.67 34.01 6.29
N ALA A 39 34.47 33.99 6.87
CA ALA A 39 34.09 33.03 7.91
C ALA A 39 34.24 31.57 7.45
N LEU A 40 33.89 31.28 6.19
CA LEU A 40 34.04 29.95 5.61
C LEU A 40 35.51 29.58 5.34
N ARG A 41 36.36 30.55 4.95
CA ARG A 41 37.81 30.34 4.77
C ARG A 41 38.52 30.05 6.09
N ASP A 42 38.15 30.76 7.15
CA ASP A 42 38.70 30.53 8.48
C ASP A 42 38.27 29.18 9.05
N GLN A 43 37.00 28.78 8.83
CA GLN A 43 36.50 27.46 9.21
C GLN A 43 37.29 26.32 8.49
N VAL A 44 37.57 26.47 7.20
CA VAL A 44 38.40 25.51 6.43
C VAL A 44 39.86 25.49 6.93
N ARG A 45 40.41 26.65 7.31
CA ARG A 45 41.77 26.77 7.84
C ARG A 45 41.91 26.10 9.22
N ASP A 46 40.91 26.24 10.09
CA ASP A 46 40.89 25.62 11.41
C ASP A 46 40.77 24.09 11.33
N VAL A 47 39.90 23.58 10.46
CA VAL A 47 39.82 22.12 10.17
C VAL A 47 41.18 21.60 9.67
N ARG A 48 41.85 22.35 8.79
CA ARG A 48 43.18 22.00 8.23
C ARG A 48 44.29 21.94 9.27
N GLN A 49 44.29 22.86 10.24
CA GLN A 49 45.38 23.01 11.21
C GLN A 49 45.17 22.19 12.48
N VAL A 50 43.92 22.03 12.94
CA VAL A 50 43.59 21.42 14.23
C VAL A 50 43.13 19.97 14.11
N HIS A 51 42.35 19.64 13.07
CA HIS A 51 41.69 18.34 12.97
C HIS A 51 42.38 17.36 12.02
N ARG A 52 43.09 17.83 10.99
CA ARG A 52 43.93 16.97 10.15
C ARG A 52 44.89 16.07 10.96
N PRO A 53 45.57 16.55 12.02
CA PRO A 53 46.40 15.70 12.90
C PRO A 53 45.60 14.81 13.87
N ARG A 54 44.40 15.21 14.31
CA ARG A 54 43.57 14.42 15.24
C ARG A 54 42.81 13.29 14.54
N LEU A 55 42.28 13.56 13.35
CA LEU A 55 41.75 12.54 12.43
C LEU A 55 42.83 11.48 12.18
N TRP A 56 44.07 11.91 11.97
CA TRP A 56 45.23 11.04 11.80
C TRP A 56 45.48 10.11 13.00
N ASP A 57 45.52 10.66 14.22
CA ASP A 57 45.75 9.87 15.45
C ASP A 57 44.61 8.88 15.76
N ARG A 58 43.36 9.23 15.44
CA ARG A 58 42.19 8.34 15.60
C ARG A 58 42.06 7.29 14.50
N PHE A 59 42.34 7.61 13.25
CA PHE A 59 42.40 6.61 12.16
C PHE A 59 43.53 5.60 12.38
N ALA A 60 44.64 6.02 13.01
CA ALA A 60 45.71 5.12 13.42
C ALA A 60 45.33 4.14 14.55
N THR A 61 44.35 4.50 15.40
CA THR A 61 43.90 3.68 16.55
C THR A 61 42.69 2.79 16.25
N HIS A 62 41.89 3.08 15.20
CA HIS A 62 40.71 2.28 14.83
C HIS A 62 41.01 0.90 14.17
N ARG A 63 42.28 0.49 14.13
CA ARG A 63 42.74 -0.87 13.82
C ARG A 63 43.89 -1.26 14.74
N GLU A 64 43.59 -1.51 16.01
CA GLU A 64 44.31 -2.55 16.72
C GLU A 64 43.81 -3.91 16.22
N VAL A 65 44.26 -4.30 15.02
CA VAL A 65 44.45 -5.74 14.74
C VAL A 65 45.68 -6.12 15.54
N SER A 66 45.44 -6.48 16.79
CA SER A 66 46.38 -7.24 17.58
C SER A 66 46.69 -8.54 16.83
N GLY A 67 47.88 -8.58 16.21
CA GLY A 67 48.59 -9.80 15.86
C GLY A 67 48.47 -10.29 14.41
N LEU A 68 49.17 -9.66 13.45
CA LEU A 68 49.82 -10.36 12.33
C LEU A 68 51.00 -9.50 11.80
N PRO A 69 52.22 -10.05 11.66
CA PRO A 69 53.36 -9.33 11.11
C PRO A 69 53.33 -9.37 9.56
N GLY A 70 53.45 -8.21 8.89
CA GLY A 70 53.75 -8.19 7.44
C GLY A 70 53.17 -7.02 6.62
N HIS A 71 53.74 -6.85 5.41
CA HIS A 71 53.52 -5.81 4.39
C HIS A 71 52.05 -5.51 4.00
N GLY A 72 51.08 -6.35 4.40
CA GLY A 72 49.65 -6.07 4.20
C GLY A 72 49.16 -4.84 4.96
N SER A 73 49.77 -4.50 6.11
CA SER A 73 49.39 -3.33 6.91
C SER A 73 49.83 -1.99 6.30
N ALA A 74 50.91 -1.98 5.52
CA ALA A 74 51.43 -0.79 4.84
C ALA A 74 50.58 -0.38 3.63
N ARG A 75 50.14 -1.35 2.80
CA ARG A 75 49.20 -1.09 1.69
C ARG A 75 47.84 -0.60 2.18
N LEU A 76 47.33 -1.19 3.25
CA LEU A 76 46.07 -0.77 3.89
C LEU A 76 46.16 0.63 4.50
N ARG A 77 47.31 0.97 5.13
CA ARG A 77 47.62 2.33 5.60
C ARG A 77 47.65 3.32 4.44
N GLU A 78 48.39 3.01 3.38
CA GLU A 78 48.53 3.89 2.21
C GLU A 78 47.22 4.10 1.44
N GLN A 79 46.32 3.11 1.48
CA GLN A 79 44.97 3.22 0.93
C GLN A 79 44.08 4.10 1.80
N THR A 80 44.06 3.90 3.12
CA THR A 80 43.30 4.75 4.06
C THR A 80 43.79 6.20 4.04
N LEU A 81 45.09 6.41 3.85
CA LEU A 81 45.74 7.71 3.72
C LEU A 81 45.39 8.44 2.43
N ARG A 82 45.27 7.70 1.32
CA ARG A 82 44.72 8.25 0.08
C ARG A 82 43.26 8.63 0.26
N GLU A 83 42.44 7.74 0.80
CA GLU A 83 41.01 8.00 0.97
C GLU A 83 40.69 9.18 1.92
N ALA A 84 41.40 9.31 3.05
CA ALA A 84 41.22 10.44 3.97
C ALA A 84 41.72 11.77 3.36
N ARG A 85 42.79 11.71 2.56
CA ARG A 85 43.31 12.85 1.81
C ARG A 85 42.38 13.22 0.66
N ASP A 86 41.78 12.24 0.00
CA ASP A 86 40.80 12.41 -1.06
C ASP A 86 39.51 13.02 -0.51
N VAL A 87 38.99 12.58 0.65
CA VAL A 87 37.80 13.20 1.28
C VAL A 87 38.09 14.65 1.69
N TYR A 88 39.28 14.92 2.23
CA TYR A 88 39.74 16.25 2.60
C TYR A 88 39.95 17.16 1.38
N ASP A 89 40.59 16.65 0.32
CA ASP A 89 40.80 17.35 -0.94
C ASP A 89 39.47 17.50 -1.70
N LEU A 90 38.52 16.57 -1.56
CA LEU A 90 37.14 16.67 -2.06
C LEU A 90 36.32 17.73 -1.33
N CYS A 91 36.43 17.86 0.00
CA CYS A 91 35.80 18.97 0.73
C CYS A 91 36.38 20.32 0.26
N THR A 92 37.67 20.33 -0.04
CA THR A 92 38.41 21.49 -0.55
C THR A 92 38.08 21.79 -2.02
N ASP A 93 37.76 20.79 -2.83
CA ASP A 93 37.40 20.91 -4.25
C ASP A 93 35.89 21.16 -4.46
N ALA A 94 35.02 20.64 -3.59
CA ALA A 94 33.61 21.02 -3.50
C ALA A 94 33.46 22.52 -3.20
N TYR A 95 34.35 23.08 -2.37
CA TYR A 95 34.53 24.51 -2.14
C TYR A 95 35.00 25.28 -3.39
N LYS A 96 35.76 24.66 -4.31
CA LYS A 96 36.20 25.27 -5.58
C LYS A 96 35.15 25.16 -6.69
N SER A 97 34.31 24.13 -6.67
CA SER A 97 33.18 23.98 -7.60
C SER A 97 32.11 25.03 -7.25
N ARG A 98 31.84 25.96 -8.16
CA ARG A 98 31.08 27.20 -7.94
C ARG A 98 29.57 27.02 -7.63
N GLY A 99 29.13 25.89 -7.09
CA GLY A 99 27.70 25.52 -6.98
C GLY A 99 27.18 25.15 -5.58
N SER A 100 28.02 24.76 -4.61
CA SER A 100 27.52 24.34 -3.29
C SER A 100 27.38 25.52 -2.32
N ARG A 101 26.27 25.55 -1.56
CA ARG A 101 25.89 26.70 -0.70
C ARG A 101 26.78 26.85 0.55
N ASN A 102 27.38 25.76 1.04
CA ASN A 102 28.33 25.74 2.17
C ASN A 102 29.11 24.40 2.20
N MET A 103 30.11 24.31 3.10
CA MET A 103 30.97 23.12 3.27
C MET A 103 30.17 21.85 3.62
N SER A 104 29.12 21.97 4.43
CA SER A 104 28.29 20.84 4.84
C SER A 104 27.55 20.24 3.64
N ALA A 105 26.88 21.06 2.83
CA ALA A 105 26.18 20.60 1.62
C ALA A 105 27.13 19.89 0.64
N GLY A 106 28.35 20.41 0.45
CA GLY A 106 29.36 19.80 -0.42
C GLY A 106 29.83 18.42 0.06
N LEU A 107 30.06 18.25 1.36
CA LEU A 107 30.40 16.94 1.93
C LEU A 107 29.23 15.95 1.81
N LEU A 108 28.01 16.42 2.08
CA LEU A 108 26.81 15.60 1.99
C LEU A 108 26.54 15.15 0.53
N ASP A 109 26.78 16.00 -0.47
CA ASP A 109 26.71 15.63 -1.90
C ASP A 109 27.65 14.48 -2.27
N ILE A 110 28.80 14.38 -1.61
CA ILE A 110 29.76 13.30 -1.83
C ILE A 110 29.25 12.02 -1.19
N LEU A 111 28.80 12.11 0.07
CA LEU A 111 28.22 10.98 0.78
C LEU A 111 26.98 10.42 0.07
N GLY A 112 26.19 11.29 -0.56
CA GLY A 112 24.96 10.93 -1.28
C GLY A 112 25.14 10.37 -2.70
N LYS A 113 26.38 10.29 -3.23
CA LYS A 113 26.63 9.80 -4.61
C LYS A 113 26.56 8.28 -4.80
N GLY A 114 26.31 7.52 -3.73
CA GLY A 114 26.22 6.06 -3.75
C GLY A 114 27.62 5.41 -3.75
N ALA A 115 27.88 4.56 -2.75
CA ALA A 115 29.19 3.96 -2.43
C ALA A 115 30.23 4.94 -1.87
N ALA A 116 29.82 5.80 -0.93
CA ALA A 116 30.78 6.60 -0.16
C ALA A 116 31.72 5.68 0.64
N PRO A 117 33.04 5.90 0.62
CA PRO A 117 33.96 5.03 1.32
C PRO A 117 33.75 5.15 2.84
N ALA A 118 34.04 4.07 3.57
CA ALA A 118 33.95 4.03 5.04
C ALA A 118 34.68 5.21 5.71
N SER A 119 35.80 5.64 5.13
CA SER A 119 36.59 6.81 5.51
C SER A 119 35.83 8.13 5.42
N GLY A 120 34.95 8.31 4.43
CA GLY A 120 34.10 9.48 4.31
C GLY A 120 33.11 9.61 5.48
N TRP A 121 32.47 8.50 5.86
CA TRP A 121 31.55 8.45 6.99
C TRP A 121 32.24 8.67 8.34
N MET A 122 33.45 8.12 8.50
CA MET A 122 34.26 8.36 9.70
C MET A 122 34.69 9.83 9.81
N ALA A 123 35.09 10.46 8.70
CA ALA A 123 35.41 11.89 8.66
C ALA A 123 34.18 12.76 8.99
N ALA A 124 33.00 12.41 8.46
CA ALA A 124 31.76 13.11 8.77
C ALA A 124 31.44 13.06 10.27
N ALA A 125 31.61 11.90 10.92
CA ALA A 125 31.38 11.75 12.36
C ALA A 125 32.26 12.70 13.20
N GLU A 126 33.55 12.80 12.85
CA GLU A 126 34.50 13.67 13.53
C GLU A 126 34.20 15.16 13.32
N LEU A 127 33.77 15.55 12.12
CA LEU A 127 33.35 16.92 11.83
C LEU A 127 32.06 17.30 12.58
N VAL A 128 31.15 16.35 12.80
CA VAL A 128 29.97 16.54 13.65
C VAL A 128 30.37 16.70 15.12
N GLU A 129 31.27 15.86 15.63
CA GLU A 129 31.78 15.98 17.01
C GLU A 129 32.48 17.31 17.25
N ALA A 130 33.24 17.78 16.26
CA ALA A 130 33.99 19.03 16.32
C ALA A 130 33.15 20.29 16.03
N GLY A 131 31.85 20.14 15.70
CA GLY A 131 30.93 21.27 15.48
C GLY A 131 31.12 22.01 14.15
N TYR A 132 31.83 21.41 13.19
CA TYR A 132 32.08 22.00 11.87
C TYR A 132 31.02 21.65 10.84
N LEU A 133 30.18 20.65 11.13
CA LEU A 133 29.08 20.25 10.27
C LEU A 133 27.75 20.69 10.89
N ASP A 134 26.95 21.42 10.11
CA ASP A 134 25.53 21.56 10.41
C ASP A 134 24.84 20.20 10.17
N VAL A 135 24.43 19.56 11.26
CA VAL A 135 23.81 18.22 11.25
C VAL A 135 22.45 18.19 10.52
N ASN A 136 21.82 19.36 10.35
CA ASN A 136 20.54 19.51 9.64
C ASN A 136 20.72 20.10 8.23
N ALA A 137 21.96 20.34 7.79
CA ALA A 137 22.22 20.72 6.41
C ALA A 137 21.73 19.64 5.44
N LYS A 138 21.33 20.08 4.25
CA LYS A 138 20.86 19.19 3.19
C LYS A 138 21.89 19.10 2.06
N ASP A 139 22.00 17.93 1.45
CA ASP A 139 22.68 17.75 0.16
C ASP A 139 21.90 18.49 -0.97
N GLY A 140 22.45 18.47 -2.18
CA GLY A 140 21.83 19.03 -3.38
C GLY A 140 20.54 18.31 -3.81
N ARG A 141 20.23 17.14 -3.24
CA ARG A 141 18.96 16.41 -3.46
C ARG A 141 17.91 16.72 -2.40
N GLY A 142 18.30 17.31 -1.26
CA GLY A 142 17.41 17.64 -0.14
C GLY A 142 17.50 16.70 1.07
N ASN A 143 18.46 15.78 1.12
CA ASN A 143 18.66 14.83 2.22
C ASN A 143 19.60 15.38 3.30
N THR A 144 19.29 15.12 4.57
CA THR A 144 20.16 15.41 5.71
C THR A 144 21.24 14.35 5.90
N LEU A 145 22.27 14.65 6.68
CA LEU A 145 23.32 13.68 7.03
C LEU A 145 22.72 12.42 7.69
N LEU A 146 21.73 12.57 8.58
CA LEU A 146 21.08 11.45 9.23
C LEU A 146 20.37 10.53 8.21
N GLN A 147 19.65 11.12 7.26
CA GLN A 147 18.95 10.36 6.22
C GLN A 147 19.94 9.60 5.32
N LEU A 148 21.00 10.28 4.86
CA LEU A 148 22.05 9.66 4.07
C LEU A 148 22.73 8.50 4.82
N ALA A 149 23.01 8.70 6.11
CA ALA A 149 23.65 7.69 6.94
C ALA A 149 22.78 6.44 7.17
N ILE A 150 21.46 6.62 7.27
CA ILE A 150 20.50 5.51 7.34
C ILE A 150 20.43 4.76 6.01
N MET A 151 20.36 5.48 4.87
CA MET A 151 20.24 4.88 3.53
C MET A 151 21.46 4.05 3.11
N ASP A 152 22.67 4.49 3.48
CA ASP A 152 23.92 3.87 3.03
C ASP A 152 24.12 2.44 3.58
N GLY A 153 23.63 2.17 4.79
CA GLY A 153 23.71 0.84 5.40
C GLY A 153 25.10 0.40 5.88
N ALA A 154 26.20 1.05 5.48
CA ALA A 154 27.54 0.66 5.92
C ALA A 154 27.71 0.87 7.43
N ALA A 155 28.47 -0.02 8.09
CA ALA A 155 28.65 0.02 9.55
C ALA A 155 29.11 1.40 10.09
N PRO A 156 30.04 2.15 9.45
CA PRO A 156 30.38 3.50 9.88
C PRO A 156 29.23 4.51 9.75
N ALA A 157 28.45 4.44 8.67
CA ALA A 157 27.28 5.29 8.46
C ALA A 157 26.19 5.01 9.51
N GLN A 158 25.88 3.73 9.75
CA GLN A 158 24.89 3.32 10.75
C GLN A 158 25.30 3.73 12.18
N ARG A 159 26.60 3.69 12.51
CA ARG A 159 27.12 4.21 13.79
C ARG A 159 26.91 5.72 13.90
N LEU A 160 27.21 6.47 12.84
CA LEU A 160 26.98 7.92 12.79
C LEU A 160 25.49 8.24 12.94
N ALA A 161 24.60 7.53 12.25
CA ALA A 161 23.15 7.68 12.40
C ALA A 161 22.70 7.50 13.86
N THR A 162 23.16 6.45 14.52
CA THR A 162 22.85 6.20 15.95
C THR A 162 23.35 7.34 16.85
N THR A 163 24.54 7.89 16.57
CA THR A 163 25.09 9.05 17.30
C THR A 163 24.27 10.31 17.06
N LEU A 164 23.88 10.59 15.81
CA LEU A 164 23.04 11.73 15.46
C LEU A 164 21.67 11.65 16.15
N LEU A 165 21.05 10.47 16.21
CA LEU A 165 19.76 10.27 16.88
C LEU A 165 19.78 10.55 18.38
N ARG A 166 20.96 10.51 19.04
CA ARG A 166 21.12 10.91 20.45
C ARG A 166 21.18 12.42 20.65
N ARG A 167 21.40 13.21 19.60
CA ARG A 167 21.52 14.66 19.71
C ARG A 167 20.15 15.32 19.65
N ALA A 168 19.92 16.27 20.56
CA ALA A 168 18.64 17.00 20.65
C ALA A 168 18.44 18.02 19.52
N ASP A 169 19.51 18.52 18.91
CA ASP A 169 19.49 19.50 17.82
C ASP A 169 19.19 18.89 16.43
N VAL A 170 19.15 17.57 16.32
CA VAL A 170 18.84 16.87 15.07
C VAL A 170 17.32 16.86 14.84
N VAL A 171 16.92 17.38 13.68
CA VAL A 171 15.55 17.48 13.20
C VAL A 171 15.08 16.13 12.64
N LEU A 172 13.89 15.68 13.04
CA LEU A 172 13.35 14.35 12.67
C LEU A 172 12.12 14.38 11.76
N ASP A 173 11.45 15.54 11.67
CA ASP A 173 10.19 15.72 10.95
C ASP A 173 10.37 16.04 9.45
N ALA A 174 11.60 16.37 9.03
CA ALA A 174 11.92 16.60 7.62
C ALA A 174 11.90 15.28 6.82
N PRO A 175 11.12 15.18 5.73
CA PRO A 175 11.18 14.01 4.85
C PRO A 175 12.49 13.98 4.06
N ALA A 176 12.84 12.80 3.55
CA ALA A 176 13.90 12.61 2.58
C ALA A 176 13.53 13.26 1.22
N ALA A 177 14.49 13.32 0.30
CA ALA A 177 14.34 13.96 -1.00
C ALA A 177 13.16 13.44 -1.84
N ASP A 178 12.80 12.17 -1.66
CA ASP A 178 11.69 11.49 -2.32
C ASP A 178 10.35 11.63 -1.57
N GLY A 179 10.32 12.36 -0.46
CA GLY A 179 9.16 12.51 0.41
C GLY A 179 9.04 11.43 1.50
N THR A 180 9.95 10.46 1.55
CA THR A 180 9.93 9.38 2.55
C THR A 180 10.20 9.95 3.95
N SER A 181 9.33 9.66 4.91
CA SER A 181 9.53 10.01 6.32
C SER A 181 10.79 9.37 6.90
N LEU A 182 11.42 10.01 7.89
CA LEU A 182 12.59 9.43 8.57
C LEU A 182 12.31 8.05 9.18
N LEU A 183 11.10 7.83 9.74
CA LEU A 183 10.72 6.53 10.30
C LEU A 183 10.68 5.45 9.23
N ALA A 184 10.01 5.70 8.11
CA ALA A 184 9.99 4.77 6.96
C ALA A 184 11.40 4.44 6.45
N LEU A 185 12.29 5.43 6.41
CA LEU A 185 13.68 5.24 5.99
C LEU A 185 14.43 4.30 6.95
N ALA A 186 14.29 4.53 8.26
CA ALA A 186 14.89 3.70 9.29
C ALA A 186 14.30 2.28 9.34
N GLN A 187 13.02 2.14 9.03
CA GLN A 187 12.34 0.86 8.89
C GLN A 187 12.86 0.05 7.70
N ALA A 188 13.23 0.72 6.59
CA ALA A 188 13.73 0.06 5.39
C ALA A 188 15.23 -0.28 5.47
N HIS A 189 16.05 0.58 6.09
CA HIS A 189 17.52 0.48 6.02
C HIS A 189 18.23 0.50 7.38
N GLY A 190 17.52 0.88 8.45
CA GLY A 190 18.09 1.02 9.78
C GLY A 190 17.96 -0.24 10.63
N SER A 191 18.52 -0.18 11.84
CA SER A 191 18.36 -1.24 12.84
C SER A 191 17.09 -1.05 13.69
N ALA A 192 16.60 -2.13 14.30
CA ALA A 192 15.46 -2.07 15.24
C ALA A 192 15.67 -1.03 16.35
N SER A 193 16.90 -0.93 16.89
CA SER A 193 17.25 0.08 17.89
C SER A 193 17.10 1.52 17.39
N MET A 194 17.36 1.78 16.10
CA MET A 194 17.18 3.11 15.51
C MET A 194 15.71 3.43 15.33
N VAL A 195 14.92 2.47 14.84
CA VAL A 195 13.46 2.61 14.72
C VAL A 195 12.86 2.96 16.08
N ASP A 196 13.19 2.19 17.13
CA ASP A 196 12.72 2.45 18.49
C ASP A 196 13.13 3.83 19.01
N GLN A 197 14.34 4.28 18.68
CA GLN A 197 14.83 5.60 19.10
C GLN A 197 14.09 6.73 18.38
N ILE A 198 13.80 6.57 17.08
CA ILE A 198 13.03 7.52 16.29
C ILE A 198 11.59 7.57 16.79
N GLU A 199 10.92 6.43 16.96
CA GLU A 199 9.55 6.36 17.48
C GLU A 199 9.44 7.07 18.84
N ARG A 200 10.36 6.80 19.77
CA ARG A 200 10.40 7.49 21.07
C ARG A 200 10.57 9.00 20.93
N ARG A 201 11.47 9.47 20.06
CA ARG A 201 11.71 10.92 19.87
C ARG A 201 10.57 11.63 19.14
N LEU A 202 9.82 10.91 18.31
CA LEU A 202 8.57 11.38 17.71
C LEU A 202 7.39 11.34 18.70
N GLY A 203 7.60 10.84 19.93
CA GLY A 203 6.56 10.75 20.94
C GLY A 203 5.53 9.65 20.65
N LEU A 204 5.95 8.58 19.96
CA LEU A 204 5.10 7.45 19.58
C LEU A 204 5.28 6.29 20.56
N ASP A 205 4.17 5.73 21.05
CA ASP A 205 4.09 4.45 21.74
C ASP A 205 3.50 3.40 20.79
N THR A 206 4.37 2.49 20.34
CA THR A 206 4.08 1.42 19.37
C THR A 206 4.02 0.04 20.01
N SER A 207 4.04 -0.04 21.35
CA SER A 207 4.05 -1.32 22.10
C SER A 207 2.87 -2.24 21.78
N LYS A 208 1.76 -1.68 21.27
CA LYS A 208 0.54 -2.41 20.88
C LYS A 208 0.26 -2.33 19.38
N ARG A 209 1.29 -2.10 18.56
CA ARG A 209 1.17 -2.00 17.10
C ARG A 209 0.82 -3.34 16.45
N GLY A 210 1.36 -4.45 16.96
CA GLY A 210 1.00 -5.78 16.48
C GLY A 210 -0.48 -6.08 16.79
N PRO A 211 -1.26 -6.62 15.83
CA PRO A 211 -2.63 -7.06 16.10
C PRO A 211 -2.70 -8.13 17.19
N TYR A 212 -3.68 -8.03 18.09
CA TYR A 212 -3.93 -9.03 19.14
C TYR A 212 -5.42 -9.15 19.47
N PHE A 213 -5.85 -10.34 19.90
CA PHE A 213 -7.18 -10.52 20.51
C PHE A 213 -7.17 -10.10 21.98
N SER A 214 -8.26 -9.47 22.43
CA SER A 214 -8.43 -9.20 23.85
C SER A 214 -8.71 -10.50 24.62
N GLU A 215 -8.00 -10.72 25.72
CA GLU A 215 -8.22 -11.85 26.66
C GLU A 215 -9.65 -11.91 27.21
N ARG A 216 -10.41 -10.81 27.14
CA ARG A 216 -11.81 -10.74 27.58
C ARG A 216 -12.80 -11.37 26.59
N ARG A 217 -12.34 -11.87 25.44
CA ARG A 217 -13.18 -12.36 24.35
C ARG A 217 -12.84 -13.82 24.04
N ASN A 218 -13.89 -14.60 23.75
CA ASN A 218 -13.73 -15.95 23.25
C ASN A 218 -13.60 -15.89 21.72
N TRP A 219 -12.37 -15.90 21.23
CA TRP A 219 -12.04 -15.81 19.80
C TRP A 219 -12.08 -17.18 19.08
N GLN A 220 -12.55 -18.24 19.74
CA GLN A 220 -12.75 -19.56 19.11
C GLN A 220 -14.18 -19.75 18.57
N VAL A 221 -15.07 -18.79 18.79
CA VAL A 221 -16.49 -18.90 18.39
C VAL A 221 -16.65 -18.48 16.93
N ASN A 222 -17.21 -19.40 16.13
CA ASN A 222 -17.59 -19.17 14.75
C ASN A 222 -19.08 -19.45 14.54
N TRP A 223 -19.84 -18.43 14.12
CA TRP A 223 -21.24 -18.54 13.73
C TRP A 223 -21.49 -18.23 12.25
N ASN A 224 -20.42 -17.99 11.48
CA ASN A 224 -20.51 -17.75 10.03
C ASN A 224 -21.09 -18.99 9.34
N GLY A 225 -22.25 -18.84 8.67
CA GLY A 225 -22.96 -19.94 8.01
C GLY A 225 -23.78 -20.84 8.95
N GLU A 226 -23.50 -20.84 10.25
CA GLU A 226 -24.15 -21.71 11.24
C GLU A 226 -25.55 -21.21 11.65
N VAL A 227 -25.72 -19.88 11.72
CA VAL A 227 -26.99 -19.26 12.14
C VAL A 227 -27.82 -18.94 10.90
N LYS A 228 -29.15 -19.13 10.98
CA LYS A 228 -30.08 -18.92 9.86
C LYS A 228 -31.25 -18.01 10.24
N VAL A 229 -31.67 -17.17 9.31
CA VAL A 229 -32.95 -16.44 9.32
C VAL A 229 -33.89 -17.18 8.36
N GLY A 230 -34.90 -17.88 8.92
CA GLY A 230 -35.67 -18.84 8.13
C GLY A 230 -34.76 -19.93 7.55
N ALA A 231 -34.77 -20.09 6.23
CA ALA A 231 -33.88 -21.01 5.52
C ALA A 231 -32.53 -20.40 5.11
N GLN A 232 -32.37 -19.08 5.24
CA GLN A 232 -31.20 -18.35 4.73
C GLN A 232 -30.07 -18.29 5.77
N PRO A 233 -28.87 -18.81 5.48
CA PRO A 233 -27.74 -18.71 6.39
C PRO A 233 -27.17 -17.29 6.47
N ILE A 234 -26.66 -16.94 7.65
CA ILE A 234 -25.97 -15.68 7.91
C ILE A 234 -24.49 -15.86 7.59
N TRP A 235 -24.10 -15.45 6.39
CA TRP A 235 -22.71 -15.47 5.93
C TRP A 235 -21.86 -14.26 6.37
N CYS A 236 -20.55 -14.37 6.15
CA CYS A 236 -19.52 -13.40 6.49
C CYS A 236 -19.87 -11.95 6.09
N ARG A 237 -20.37 -11.73 4.87
CA ARG A 237 -20.81 -10.41 4.38
C ARG A 237 -21.87 -9.75 5.26
N HIS A 238 -22.82 -10.51 5.78
CA HIS A 238 -23.85 -10.00 6.69
C HIS A 238 -23.25 -9.66 8.06
N LEU A 239 -22.38 -10.52 8.59
CA LEU A 239 -21.72 -10.31 9.87
C LEU A 239 -20.77 -9.11 9.83
N ALA A 240 -19.97 -8.97 8.77
CA ALA A 240 -19.06 -7.85 8.57
C ALA A 240 -19.82 -6.53 8.43
N MET A 241 -20.91 -6.51 7.64
CA MET A 241 -21.74 -5.32 7.49
C MET A 241 -22.44 -4.95 8.80
N LEU A 242 -22.97 -5.93 9.55
CA LEU A 242 -23.52 -5.70 10.88
C LEU A 242 -22.46 -5.13 11.82
N TRP A 243 -21.25 -5.67 11.79
CA TRP A 243 -20.12 -5.20 12.59
C TRP A 243 -19.75 -3.76 12.26
N GLU A 244 -19.65 -3.38 10.97
CA GLU A 244 -19.42 -1.99 10.56
C GLU A 244 -20.49 -1.05 11.14
N GLN A 245 -21.76 -1.42 11.04
CA GLN A 245 -22.87 -0.62 11.58
C GLN A 245 -22.76 -0.44 13.10
N ARG A 246 -22.42 -1.50 13.83
CA ARG A 246 -22.27 -1.47 15.29
C ARG A 246 -21.03 -0.68 15.70
N PHE A 247 -19.92 -0.82 14.97
CA PHE A 247 -18.70 -0.04 15.17
C PHE A 247 -19.00 1.46 15.06
N MET A 248 -19.68 1.88 13.98
CA MET A 248 -19.99 3.30 13.76
C MET A 248 -20.97 3.84 14.83
N ARG A 249 -21.99 3.07 15.21
CA ARG A 249 -22.97 3.48 16.24
C ARG A 249 -22.37 3.59 17.64
N THR A 250 -21.38 2.76 17.96
CA THR A 250 -20.80 2.67 19.32
C THR A 250 -19.41 3.29 19.43
N HIS A 251 -18.93 3.93 18.36
CA HIS A 251 -17.55 4.42 18.23
C HIS A 251 -16.52 3.34 18.60
N GLY A 252 -16.66 2.14 18.04
CA GLY A 252 -15.77 0.99 18.24
C GLY A 252 -15.87 0.29 19.60
N LYS A 253 -16.91 0.57 20.40
CA LYS A 253 -17.20 -0.15 21.65
C LYS A 253 -18.27 -1.23 21.42
N LEU A 254 -17.87 -2.29 20.71
CA LEU A 254 -18.79 -3.37 20.34
C LEU A 254 -19.28 -4.20 21.53
N ASP A 255 -20.59 -4.47 21.53
CA ASP A 255 -21.23 -5.45 22.40
C ASP A 255 -21.49 -6.75 21.62
N TYR A 256 -20.64 -7.75 21.83
CA TYR A 256 -20.73 -9.03 21.12
C TYR A 256 -21.90 -9.91 21.55
N ARG A 257 -22.71 -9.49 22.54
CA ARG A 257 -24.00 -10.15 22.81
C ARG A 257 -24.95 -10.05 21.61
N ASP A 258 -24.85 -8.98 20.81
CA ASP A 258 -25.60 -8.83 19.55
C ASP A 258 -25.21 -9.89 18.49
N PHE A 259 -24.05 -10.52 18.64
CA PHE A 259 -23.53 -11.56 17.74
C PHE A 259 -23.79 -12.98 18.28
N SER A 260 -24.59 -13.13 19.34
CA SER A 260 -25.07 -14.44 19.77
C SER A 260 -26.07 -15.02 18.76
N PRO A 261 -26.19 -16.35 18.64
CA PRO A 261 -27.11 -16.98 17.70
C PRO A 261 -28.56 -16.49 17.84
N ALA A 262 -29.04 -16.27 19.06
CA ALA A 262 -30.38 -15.77 19.32
C ALA A 262 -30.60 -14.34 18.80
N ARG A 263 -29.60 -13.46 18.98
CA ARG A 263 -29.69 -12.06 18.57
C ARG A 263 -29.47 -11.88 17.07
N LEU A 264 -28.53 -12.63 16.48
CA LEU A 264 -28.23 -12.59 15.04
C LEU A 264 -29.46 -12.80 14.17
N LYS A 265 -30.35 -13.72 14.56
CA LYS A 265 -31.61 -13.98 13.85
C LYS A 265 -32.50 -12.74 13.69
N THR A 266 -32.43 -11.82 14.64
CA THR A 266 -33.20 -10.57 14.61
C THR A 266 -32.41 -9.43 13.98
N VAL A 267 -31.14 -9.26 14.37
CA VAL A 267 -30.37 -8.07 13.96
C VAL A 267 -29.75 -8.18 12.57
N ALA A 268 -29.57 -9.39 12.04
CA ALA A 268 -29.04 -9.62 10.69
C ALA A 268 -30.15 -9.81 9.64
N ALA A 269 -31.40 -10.07 10.03
CA ALA A 269 -32.51 -10.25 9.10
C ALA A 269 -32.63 -9.11 8.06
N PRO A 270 -32.57 -7.82 8.45
CA PRO A 270 -32.65 -6.71 7.48
C PRO A 270 -31.49 -6.65 6.49
N LEU A 271 -30.38 -7.37 6.74
CA LEU A 271 -29.21 -7.42 5.85
C LEU A 271 -29.34 -8.51 4.79
N ILE A 272 -30.25 -9.47 5.00
CA ILE A 272 -30.51 -10.62 4.13
C ILE A 272 -31.78 -10.37 3.30
N ASP A 273 -32.71 -9.58 3.83
CA ASP A 273 -33.96 -9.21 3.17
C ASP A 273 -33.74 -8.57 1.79
N ASN A 274 -34.75 -8.69 0.93
CA ASN A 274 -34.73 -8.19 -0.45
C ASN A 274 -33.48 -8.61 -1.24
N ASN A 275 -33.04 -9.86 -1.06
CA ASN A 275 -31.88 -10.41 -1.74
C ASN A 275 -30.62 -9.57 -1.49
N GLU A 276 -30.35 -9.25 -0.22
CA GLU A 276 -29.15 -8.53 0.22
C GLU A 276 -28.98 -7.13 -0.39
N ALA A 277 -30.07 -6.47 -0.81
CA ALA A 277 -30.03 -5.17 -1.49
C ALA A 277 -29.18 -4.11 -0.76
N ALA A 278 -29.22 -4.10 0.58
CA ALA A 278 -28.42 -3.16 1.38
C ALA A 278 -26.91 -3.43 1.28
N TYR A 279 -26.50 -4.71 1.26
CA TYR A 279 -25.11 -5.09 1.07
C TYR A 279 -24.64 -4.76 -0.34
N HIS A 280 -25.42 -5.10 -1.37
CA HIS A 280 -25.12 -4.73 -2.75
C HIS A 280 -24.98 -3.21 -2.92
N ALA A 281 -25.90 -2.41 -2.36
CA ALA A 281 -25.82 -0.95 -2.42
C ALA A 281 -24.55 -0.40 -1.73
N ARG A 282 -24.20 -0.92 -0.54
CA ARG A 282 -22.98 -0.56 0.18
C ARG A 282 -21.72 -0.90 -0.62
N ARG A 283 -21.70 -2.08 -1.25
CA ARG A 283 -20.58 -2.61 -2.05
C ARG A 283 -20.38 -1.84 -3.35
N MET A 284 -21.47 -1.58 -4.08
CA MET A 284 -21.46 -0.91 -5.38
C MET A 284 -21.35 0.61 -5.30
N GLY A 285 -21.71 1.21 -4.16
CA GLY A 285 -21.53 2.65 -3.93
C GLY A 285 -20.14 3.03 -3.41
N ALA A 286 -19.34 2.07 -2.93
CA ALA A 286 -18.08 2.35 -2.25
C ALA A 286 -16.95 2.74 -3.21
N GLN A 287 -16.06 3.62 -2.72
CA GLN A 287 -14.71 3.77 -3.26
C GLN A 287 -13.96 2.47 -2.98
N CYS A 288 -13.37 1.90 -4.02
CA CYS A 288 -12.66 0.64 -3.97
C CYS A 288 -11.17 0.87 -4.20
N ARG A 289 -10.34 0.24 -3.39
CA ARG A 289 -8.91 0.09 -3.66
C ARG A 289 -8.58 -1.41 -3.71
N LEU A 290 -7.94 -1.86 -4.78
CA LEU A 290 -7.44 -3.24 -4.87
C LEU A 290 -6.02 -3.29 -4.32
N VAL A 291 -5.81 -4.12 -3.30
CA VAL A 291 -4.61 -4.06 -2.46
C VAL A 291 -4.01 -5.45 -2.32
N PRO A 292 -2.74 -5.64 -2.71
CA PRO A 292 -2.01 -6.86 -2.45
C PRO A 292 -1.94 -7.21 -0.95
N ALA A 293 -1.86 -8.50 -0.64
CA ALA A 293 -1.85 -9.01 0.73
C ALA A 293 -0.69 -8.46 1.59
N ASP A 294 0.39 -8.00 1.00
CA ASP A 294 1.56 -7.41 1.67
C ASP A 294 1.48 -5.88 1.83
N ALA A 295 0.40 -5.24 1.37
CA ALA A 295 0.26 -3.78 1.36
C ALA A 295 -0.96 -3.24 2.13
N TRP A 296 -1.57 -4.05 3.01
CA TRP A 296 -2.77 -3.68 3.77
C TRP A 296 -2.57 -2.43 4.64
N GLY A 297 -1.36 -2.28 5.20
CA GLY A 297 -0.95 -1.18 6.05
C GLY A 297 -1.02 0.19 5.37
N GLU A 298 -0.86 0.25 4.05
CA GLU A 298 -0.99 1.50 3.30
C GLU A 298 -2.41 2.05 3.38
N VAL A 299 -3.44 1.20 3.24
CA VAL A 299 -4.83 1.65 3.36
C VAL A 299 -5.13 2.18 4.75
N ILE A 300 -4.61 1.51 5.77
CA ILE A 300 -4.77 1.90 7.17
C ILE A 300 -4.12 3.27 7.41
N ALA A 301 -2.87 3.42 6.98
CA ALA A 301 -2.10 4.65 7.13
C ALA A 301 -2.75 5.84 6.41
N ASP A 302 -3.05 5.67 5.11
CA ASP A 302 -3.69 6.71 4.29
C ASP A 302 -5.05 7.12 4.88
N THR A 303 -5.79 6.13 5.39
CA THR A 303 -7.09 6.40 6.01
C THR A 303 -6.96 7.20 7.30
N PHE A 304 -6.01 6.86 8.18
CA PHE A 304 -5.78 7.66 9.39
C PHE A 304 -5.34 9.09 9.07
N GLN A 305 -4.47 9.27 8.07
CA GLN A 305 -4.07 10.61 7.61
C GLN A 305 -5.28 11.41 7.13
N ALA A 306 -6.15 10.81 6.30
CA ALA A 306 -7.37 11.46 5.82
C ALA A 306 -8.35 11.75 6.97
N MET A 307 -8.45 10.88 7.97
CA MET A 307 -9.26 11.09 9.17
C MET A 307 -8.73 12.26 10.01
N GLU A 308 -7.42 12.35 10.24
CA GLU A 308 -6.80 13.48 10.94
C GLU A 308 -7.07 14.81 10.22
N ALA A 309 -6.84 14.85 8.91
CA ALA A 309 -7.02 16.06 8.11
C ALA A 309 -8.48 16.55 8.08
N SER A 310 -9.44 15.63 8.21
CA SER A 310 -10.88 15.94 8.22
C SER A 310 -11.50 16.05 9.61
N GLY A 311 -10.73 15.78 10.68
CA GLY A 311 -11.24 15.73 12.06
C GLY A 311 -12.16 14.54 12.36
N GLU A 312 -12.19 13.52 11.50
CA GLU A 312 -13.01 12.33 11.69
C GLU A 312 -12.41 11.40 12.76
N THR A 313 -13.22 10.95 13.71
CA THR A 313 -12.75 10.12 14.83
C THR A 313 -13.03 8.63 14.66
N GLY A 314 -13.79 8.23 13.65
CA GLY A 314 -14.14 6.84 13.39
C GLY A 314 -14.50 6.59 11.93
N ARG A 315 -14.01 5.49 11.35
CA ARG A 315 -14.30 5.07 9.97
C ARG A 315 -14.30 3.54 9.88
N THR A 316 -15.11 2.98 8.98
CA THR A 316 -15.04 1.56 8.63
C THR A 316 -14.66 1.35 7.17
N ILE A 317 -14.05 0.20 6.90
CA ILE A 317 -13.71 -0.27 5.56
C ILE A 317 -14.10 -1.74 5.49
N MET A 318 -14.92 -2.12 4.51
CA MET A 318 -15.20 -3.52 4.22
C MET A 318 -14.03 -4.08 3.42
N VAL A 319 -13.53 -5.26 3.79
CA VAL A 319 -12.40 -5.94 3.13
C VAL A 319 -12.93 -7.22 2.51
N GLU A 320 -12.93 -7.30 1.17
CA GLU A 320 -13.46 -8.45 0.44
C GLU A 320 -12.35 -9.19 -0.30
N THR A 321 -12.29 -10.50 -0.10
CA THR A 321 -11.51 -11.42 -0.93
C THR A 321 -12.44 -12.11 -1.94
N LEU A 322 -11.95 -13.11 -2.66
CA LEU A 322 -12.78 -13.85 -3.62
C LEU A 322 -13.84 -14.75 -2.95
N SER A 323 -13.59 -15.17 -1.72
CA SER A 323 -14.44 -16.10 -0.97
C SER A 323 -15.00 -15.51 0.34
N HIS A 324 -14.40 -14.43 0.87
CA HIS A 324 -14.71 -13.94 2.22
C HIS A 324 -14.90 -12.42 2.29
N ALA A 325 -15.65 -11.98 3.30
CA ALA A 325 -15.87 -10.57 3.61
C ALA A 325 -15.56 -10.30 5.09
N MET A 326 -14.74 -9.29 5.34
CA MET A 326 -14.23 -8.89 6.65
C MET A 326 -14.40 -7.38 6.83
N ALA A 327 -14.09 -6.85 8.01
CA ALA A 327 -14.18 -5.41 8.26
C ALA A 327 -12.99 -4.85 9.03
N LEU A 328 -12.60 -3.63 8.68
CA LEU A 328 -11.70 -2.78 9.46
C LEU A 328 -12.50 -1.64 10.08
N GLY A 329 -12.33 -1.43 11.38
CA GLY A 329 -12.78 -0.25 12.11
C GLY A 329 -11.58 0.55 12.57
N LEU A 330 -11.48 1.80 12.13
CA LEU A 330 -10.39 2.72 12.43
C LEU A 330 -10.92 3.83 13.34
N LYS A 331 -10.19 4.11 14.43
CA LYS A 331 -10.62 5.09 15.44
C LYS A 331 -9.46 5.97 15.88
N ILE A 332 -9.73 7.27 15.98
CA ILE A 332 -8.85 8.25 16.61
C ILE A 332 -9.53 8.71 17.89
N LYS A 333 -8.86 8.59 19.04
CA LYS A 333 -9.37 9.03 20.34
C LYS A 333 -8.32 9.84 21.09
N ALA A 334 -8.76 10.70 21.99
CA ALA A 334 -7.86 11.31 22.96
C ALA A 334 -7.27 10.21 23.87
N ASP A 335 -5.98 10.34 24.15
CA ASP A 335 -5.28 9.57 25.17
C ASP A 335 -5.41 10.26 26.54
N GLU A 336 -5.27 9.50 27.62
CA GLU A 336 -5.38 9.99 29.01
C GLU A 336 -4.37 11.11 29.33
N ARG A 337 -3.27 11.15 28.58
CA ARG A 337 -2.20 12.14 28.70
C ARG A 337 -2.39 13.38 27.82
N GLY A 338 -3.56 13.54 27.19
CA GLY A 338 -3.86 14.63 26.25
C GLY A 338 -3.32 14.43 24.83
N GLY A 339 -2.73 13.26 24.54
CA GLY A 339 -2.29 12.86 23.21
C GLY A 339 -3.42 12.28 22.35
N LYS A 340 -3.06 11.67 21.22
CA LYS A 340 -3.99 10.92 20.36
C LYS A 340 -3.63 9.44 20.36
N SER A 341 -4.64 8.58 20.29
CA SER A 341 -4.48 7.14 20.10
C SER A 341 -5.23 6.71 18.84
N TYR A 342 -4.48 6.06 17.95
CA TYR A 342 -4.93 5.51 16.68
C TYR A 342 -5.14 4.02 16.88
N VAL A 343 -6.37 3.56 16.67
CA VAL A 343 -6.78 2.20 16.97
C VAL A 343 -7.34 1.55 15.72
N VAL A 344 -6.77 0.42 15.34
CA VAL A 344 -7.28 -0.49 14.32
C VAL A 344 -8.03 -1.62 15.01
N GLN A 345 -9.23 -1.93 14.54
CA GLN A 345 -9.99 -3.11 14.90
C GLN A 345 -10.24 -3.91 13.62
N PHE A 346 -9.70 -5.12 13.53
CA PHE A 346 -9.92 -6.01 12.40
C PHE A 346 -10.87 -7.13 12.79
N TYR A 347 -11.95 -7.27 12.03
CA TYR A 347 -13.02 -8.22 12.28
C TYR A 347 -13.11 -9.23 11.15
N ASP A 348 -12.75 -10.47 11.49
CA ASP A 348 -13.03 -11.65 10.68
C ASP A 348 -14.30 -12.32 11.21
N PRO A 349 -15.38 -12.45 10.40
CA PRO A 349 -16.59 -13.16 10.79
C PRO A 349 -16.41 -14.62 11.25
N ASN A 350 -15.33 -15.30 10.85
CA ASN A 350 -15.00 -16.64 11.38
C ASN A 350 -14.57 -16.62 12.85
N VAL A 351 -14.25 -15.43 13.39
CA VAL A 351 -14.03 -15.14 14.80
C VAL A 351 -15.17 -14.25 15.31
N THR A 352 -16.39 -14.75 15.22
CA THR A 352 -17.63 -13.95 15.20
C THR A 352 -17.82 -13.05 16.42
N VAL A 353 -17.31 -13.42 17.59
CA VAL A 353 -17.52 -12.68 18.86
C VAL A 353 -16.27 -11.96 19.38
N ALA A 354 -15.26 -11.78 18.52
CA ALA A 354 -14.07 -11.00 18.84
C ALA A 354 -13.60 -10.17 17.64
N HIS A 355 -12.57 -9.37 17.85
CA HIS A 355 -11.81 -8.68 16.80
C HIS A 355 -10.36 -8.60 17.26
N GLU A 356 -9.45 -8.54 16.31
CA GLU A 356 -8.08 -8.17 16.59
C GLU A 356 -7.95 -6.67 16.73
N ARG A 357 -7.07 -6.24 17.62
CA ARG A 357 -6.82 -4.83 17.90
C ARG A 357 -5.35 -4.52 17.71
N SER A 358 -5.08 -3.41 17.04
CA SER A 358 -3.77 -2.76 17.02
C SER A 358 -3.94 -1.30 17.46
N SER A 359 -2.96 -0.74 18.16
CA SER A 359 -2.99 0.66 18.54
C SER A 359 -1.63 1.30 18.69
N VAL A 360 -1.56 2.56 18.31
CA VAL A 360 -0.40 3.45 18.45
C VAL A 360 -0.86 4.72 19.16
N SER A 361 -0.11 5.18 20.15
CA SER A 361 -0.38 6.46 20.80
C SER A 361 0.67 7.49 20.42
N ALA A 362 0.25 8.72 20.16
CA ALA A 362 1.10 9.86 19.88
C ALA A 362 0.94 10.88 21.03
N ALA A 363 2.07 11.39 21.52
CA ALA A 363 2.12 12.41 22.56
C ALA A 363 1.36 13.70 22.15
N PRO A 364 0.99 14.56 23.12
CA PRO A 364 0.39 15.86 22.81
C PRO A 364 1.22 16.65 21.79
N GLY A 365 0.60 17.11 20.70
CA GLY A 365 1.26 17.84 19.62
C GLY A 365 2.04 16.99 18.62
N ALA A 366 2.20 15.68 18.85
CA ALA A 366 2.80 14.78 17.88
C ALA A 366 1.78 14.34 16.81
N HIS A 367 2.24 14.27 15.56
CA HIS A 367 1.47 13.72 14.44
C HIS A 367 1.73 12.23 14.28
N LEU A 368 0.76 11.50 13.74
CA LEU A 368 1.00 10.11 13.35
C LEU A 368 1.95 10.09 12.15
N ASP A 369 3.12 9.48 12.31
CA ASP A 369 3.91 9.08 11.16
C ASP A 369 3.21 7.90 10.44
N PRO A 370 2.81 8.04 9.17
CA PRO A 370 2.09 6.99 8.44
C PRO A 370 2.89 5.69 8.34
N ALA A 371 4.22 5.77 8.38
CA ALA A 371 5.11 4.62 8.32
C ALA A 371 4.85 3.59 9.43
N VAL A 372 4.28 4.03 10.56
CA VAL A 372 3.97 3.12 11.68
C VAL A 372 3.01 2.02 11.26
N PHE A 373 2.00 2.31 10.43
CA PHE A 373 1.03 1.30 10.00
C PHE A 373 1.34 0.70 8.63
N ARG A 374 2.14 1.37 7.78
CA ARG A 374 2.42 0.91 6.41
C ARG A 374 3.03 -0.48 6.32
N GLN A 375 3.73 -0.92 7.35
CA GLN A 375 4.34 -2.25 7.40
C GLN A 375 3.35 -3.39 7.61
N LEU A 376 2.11 -3.09 8.06
CA LEU A 376 1.13 -4.13 8.32
C LEU A 376 0.69 -4.79 7.02
N THR A 377 0.54 -6.10 7.06
CA THR A 377 0.14 -6.96 5.96
C THR A 377 -1.05 -7.81 6.39
N ALA A 378 -1.67 -8.52 5.45
CA ALA A 378 -2.67 -9.54 5.76
C ALA A 378 -2.14 -10.61 6.74
N ARG A 379 -0.82 -10.89 6.74
CA ARG A 379 -0.20 -11.90 7.62
C ARG A 379 -0.19 -11.50 9.09
N ASP A 380 -0.25 -10.19 9.36
CA ASP A 380 -0.31 -9.68 10.72
C ASP A 380 -1.71 -9.85 11.33
N PHE A 381 -2.74 -9.97 10.48
CA PHE A 381 -4.15 -10.06 10.88
C PHE A 381 -4.78 -11.44 10.71
N LEU A 382 -4.18 -12.29 9.89
CA LEU A 382 -4.77 -13.56 9.48
C LEU A 382 -3.76 -14.69 9.67
N SER A 383 -4.26 -15.80 10.23
CA SER A 383 -3.52 -17.05 10.34
C SER A 383 -3.09 -17.55 8.95
N LYS A 384 -2.14 -18.49 8.93
CA LYS A 384 -1.70 -19.09 7.67
C LYS A 384 -2.88 -19.76 6.94
N ASP A 385 -3.66 -20.54 7.66
CA ASP A 385 -4.79 -21.30 7.12
C ASP A 385 -5.89 -20.36 6.60
N ALA A 386 -6.21 -19.29 7.35
CA ALA A 386 -7.18 -18.29 6.91
C ALA A 386 -6.74 -17.59 5.61
N ARG A 387 -5.44 -17.26 5.48
CA ARG A 387 -4.94 -16.66 4.23
C ARG A 387 -5.00 -17.62 3.05
N GLU A 388 -4.81 -18.92 3.26
CA GLU A 388 -4.98 -19.95 2.22
C GLU A 388 -6.45 -20.03 1.80
N GLU A 389 -7.38 -20.16 2.76
CA GLU A 389 -8.83 -20.23 2.51
C GLU A 389 -9.37 -18.96 1.83
N TYR A 390 -8.86 -17.79 2.19
CA TYR A 390 -9.31 -16.52 1.64
C TYR A 390 -8.58 -16.13 0.35
N GLU A 391 -7.73 -17.03 -0.19
CA GLU A 391 -6.90 -16.85 -1.38
C GLU A 391 -5.96 -15.61 -1.30
N LEU A 392 -5.41 -15.33 -0.13
CA LEU A 392 -4.46 -14.26 0.16
C LEU A 392 -3.00 -14.75 0.18
N VAL A 393 -2.68 -15.81 -0.56
CA VAL A 393 -1.33 -16.37 -0.69
C VAL A 393 -0.74 -16.01 -2.06
N GLY A 394 0.58 -15.81 -2.12
CA GLY A 394 1.25 -15.40 -3.35
C GLY A 394 0.79 -14.01 -3.80
N PRO A 395 0.26 -13.84 -5.03
CA PRO A 395 -0.23 -12.55 -5.53
C PRO A 395 -1.61 -12.16 -4.96
N GLY A 396 -2.01 -12.67 -3.80
CA GLY A 396 -3.31 -12.43 -3.16
C GLY A 396 -3.75 -10.97 -3.15
N VAL A 397 -4.95 -10.67 -3.64
CA VAL A 397 -5.54 -9.31 -3.65
C VAL A 397 -6.86 -9.26 -2.88
N ALA A 398 -7.02 -8.24 -2.05
CA ALA A 398 -8.29 -7.88 -1.44
C ALA A 398 -8.81 -6.53 -1.95
N ALA A 399 -10.13 -6.41 -2.03
CA ALA A 399 -10.81 -5.16 -2.30
C ALA A 399 -11.16 -4.45 -0.98
N PHE A 400 -10.62 -3.25 -0.80
CA PHE A 400 -10.92 -2.38 0.33
C PHE A 400 -12.00 -1.37 -0.09
N LEU A 401 -13.20 -1.54 0.46
CA LEU A 401 -14.40 -0.78 0.14
C LEU A 401 -14.65 0.27 1.22
N GLY A 402 -14.15 1.48 0.96
CA GLY A 402 -14.20 2.62 1.87
C GLY A 402 -15.52 3.39 1.81
N LYS A 403 -15.41 4.73 1.88
CA LYS A 403 -16.56 5.64 1.85
C LYS A 403 -17.32 5.57 0.52
N PRO A 404 -18.63 5.86 0.51
CA PRO A 404 -19.38 5.99 -0.74
C PRO A 404 -18.78 7.07 -1.64
N VAL A 405 -18.68 6.79 -2.93
CA VAL A 405 -18.30 7.78 -3.95
C VAL A 405 -19.48 8.70 -4.22
N ARG A 406 -19.20 9.99 -4.40
CA ARG A 406 -20.20 11.00 -4.76
C ARG A 406 -19.83 11.63 -6.11
N GLY A 407 -20.83 11.87 -6.95
CA GLY A 407 -20.63 12.50 -8.26
C GLY A 407 -19.90 11.59 -9.25
N ALA A 408 -19.14 12.19 -10.16
CA ALA A 408 -18.48 11.51 -11.28
C ALA A 408 -17.05 11.00 -10.96
N ALA A 409 -16.66 10.96 -9.68
CA ALA A 409 -15.33 10.45 -9.32
C ALA A 409 -15.22 8.94 -9.62
N PRO A 410 -14.07 8.45 -10.10
CA PRO A 410 -13.88 7.03 -10.36
C PRO A 410 -14.01 6.23 -9.06
N ARG A 411 -14.68 5.07 -9.14
CA ARG A 411 -14.80 4.16 -7.99
C ARG A 411 -13.49 3.49 -7.61
N LEU A 412 -12.65 3.14 -8.60
CA LEU A 412 -11.35 2.53 -8.34
C LEU A 412 -10.30 3.60 -8.05
N ASP A 413 -9.82 3.63 -6.81
CA ASP A 413 -8.76 4.52 -6.37
C ASP A 413 -7.37 3.95 -6.71
N GLY A 414 -6.52 4.73 -7.38
CA GLY A 414 -5.15 4.36 -7.73
C GLY A 414 -4.99 3.34 -8.87
N GLY A 415 -6.08 2.81 -9.45
CA GLY A 415 -6.03 1.80 -10.51
C GLY A 415 -5.51 0.43 -10.06
N PRO A 416 -5.42 -0.56 -10.97
CA PRO A 416 -4.87 -1.88 -10.65
C PRO A 416 -3.35 -1.81 -10.51
N ARG A 417 -2.83 -2.05 -9.29
CA ARG A 417 -1.37 -2.07 -9.01
C ARG A 417 -0.65 -3.25 -9.63
N GLN A 418 -1.35 -4.38 -9.76
CA GLN A 418 -0.89 -5.58 -10.45
C GLN A 418 -1.98 -6.05 -11.41
N VAL A 419 -1.61 -6.77 -12.47
CA VAL A 419 -2.55 -7.29 -13.45
C VAL A 419 -2.40 -8.80 -13.51
N ASP A 420 -3.24 -9.48 -12.72
CA ASP A 420 -3.34 -10.93 -12.63
C ASP A 420 -4.81 -11.39 -12.69
N ALA A 421 -5.03 -12.70 -12.61
CA ALA A 421 -6.36 -13.30 -12.67
C ALA A 421 -7.27 -12.85 -11.51
N GLN A 422 -6.73 -12.68 -10.31
CA GLN A 422 -7.49 -12.29 -9.13
C GLN A 422 -7.92 -10.82 -9.20
N THR A 423 -7.03 -9.95 -9.67
CA THR A 423 -7.34 -8.55 -9.95
C THR A 423 -8.43 -8.45 -11.00
N MET A 424 -8.30 -9.17 -12.13
CA MET A 424 -9.34 -9.19 -13.17
C MET A 424 -10.68 -9.71 -12.62
N HIS A 425 -10.65 -10.73 -11.76
CA HIS A 425 -11.85 -11.24 -11.12
C HIS A 425 -12.54 -10.18 -10.26
N HIS A 426 -11.80 -9.49 -9.38
CA HIS A 426 -12.34 -8.39 -8.58
C HIS A 426 -12.91 -7.26 -9.43
N LEU A 427 -12.19 -6.87 -10.50
CA LEU A 427 -12.63 -5.81 -11.40
C LEU A 427 -13.97 -6.14 -12.07
N LEU A 428 -14.12 -7.39 -12.54
CA LEU A 428 -15.37 -7.88 -13.11
C LEU A 428 -16.49 -7.96 -12.06
N ARG A 429 -16.20 -8.55 -10.90
CA ARG A 429 -17.18 -8.79 -9.81
C ARG A 429 -17.65 -7.50 -9.11
N LEU A 430 -16.91 -6.40 -9.21
CA LEU A 430 -17.24 -5.11 -8.57
C LEU A 430 -17.75 -4.03 -9.55
N ASN A 431 -17.94 -4.42 -10.83
CA ASN A 431 -18.26 -3.52 -11.95
C ASN A 431 -17.25 -2.34 -12.09
N LEU A 432 -15.95 -2.63 -12.04
CA LEU A 432 -14.89 -1.62 -12.11
C LEU A 432 -14.33 -1.52 -13.54
N ALA A 433 -15.17 -1.06 -14.48
CA ALA A 433 -14.87 -1.01 -15.91
C ALA A 433 -13.56 -0.27 -16.24
N ASP A 434 -13.30 0.87 -15.61
CA ASP A 434 -12.07 1.63 -15.85
C ASP A 434 -10.81 0.85 -15.42
N GLY A 435 -10.91 0.06 -14.36
CA GLY A 435 -9.84 -0.83 -13.96
C GLY A 435 -9.61 -1.97 -14.96
N VAL A 436 -10.68 -2.54 -15.54
CA VAL A 436 -10.56 -3.54 -16.62
C VAL A 436 -9.85 -2.92 -17.83
N ARG A 437 -10.23 -1.70 -18.24
CA ARG A 437 -9.57 -0.98 -19.35
C ARG A 437 -8.09 -0.69 -19.04
N ALA A 438 -7.77 -0.34 -17.80
CA ALA A 438 -6.40 -0.07 -17.38
C ALA A 438 -5.48 -1.31 -17.51
N CYS A 439 -6.02 -2.54 -17.49
CA CYS A 439 -5.23 -3.76 -17.70
C CYS A 439 -4.69 -3.92 -19.13
N ALA A 440 -5.19 -3.16 -20.12
CA ALA A 440 -4.87 -3.37 -21.54
C ALA A 440 -3.37 -3.26 -21.86
N ALA A 441 -2.66 -2.29 -21.28
CA ALA A 441 -1.23 -2.12 -21.51
C ALA A 441 -0.42 -3.32 -21.02
N SER A 442 -0.70 -3.80 -19.80
CA SER A 442 -0.03 -4.95 -19.20
C SER A 442 -0.34 -6.24 -19.97
N LEU A 443 -1.60 -6.48 -20.34
CA LEU A 443 -2.01 -7.66 -21.10
C LEU A 443 -1.44 -7.71 -22.52
N SER A 444 -1.15 -6.55 -23.11
CA SER A 444 -0.49 -6.50 -24.41
C SER A 444 0.94 -7.06 -24.36
N ARG A 445 1.61 -6.96 -23.20
CA ARG A 445 3.02 -7.34 -23.01
C ARG A 445 3.24 -8.79 -22.57
N VAL A 446 2.22 -9.45 -22.04
CA VAL A 446 2.33 -10.85 -21.60
C VAL A 446 2.10 -11.83 -22.75
N ASP A 447 2.64 -13.05 -22.59
CA ASP A 447 2.43 -14.16 -23.50
C ASP A 447 0.96 -14.65 -23.51
N ALA A 448 0.61 -15.48 -24.48
CA ALA A 448 -0.76 -15.96 -24.66
C ALA A 448 -1.26 -16.80 -23.46
N ARG A 449 -0.41 -17.64 -22.85
CA ARG A 449 -0.79 -18.48 -21.71
C ARG A 449 -1.10 -17.62 -20.48
N THR A 450 -0.24 -16.65 -20.19
CA THR A 450 -0.45 -15.70 -19.09
C THR A 450 -1.68 -14.83 -19.35
N GLY A 451 -1.86 -14.34 -20.57
CA GLY A 451 -3.04 -13.55 -20.97
C GLY A 451 -4.36 -14.32 -20.81
N LEU A 452 -4.39 -15.61 -21.21
CA LEU A 452 -5.56 -16.47 -21.04
C LEU A 452 -5.92 -16.66 -19.57
N ARG A 453 -4.93 -16.90 -18.71
CA ARG A 453 -5.17 -17.07 -17.26
C ARG A 453 -5.77 -15.81 -16.65
N ILE A 454 -5.25 -14.63 -17.02
CA ILE A 454 -5.76 -13.35 -16.52
C ILE A 454 -7.19 -13.11 -17.00
N LEU A 455 -7.47 -13.31 -18.29
CA LEU A 455 -8.80 -13.08 -18.86
C LEU A 455 -9.84 -14.12 -18.39
N ALA A 456 -9.41 -15.36 -18.14
CA ALA A 456 -10.29 -16.36 -17.54
C ALA A 456 -10.79 -15.92 -16.16
N ALA A 457 -9.95 -15.18 -15.41
CA ALA A 457 -10.28 -14.56 -14.14
C ALA A 457 -11.00 -15.54 -13.20
N ARG A 458 -10.51 -16.79 -13.15
CA ARG A 458 -11.16 -17.87 -12.41
C ARG A 458 -10.75 -17.79 -10.95
N ARG A 459 -11.74 -17.85 -10.07
CA ARG A 459 -11.54 -18.17 -8.65
C ARG A 459 -11.16 -19.65 -8.53
N GLU A 460 -10.18 -19.98 -7.70
CA GLU A 460 -9.73 -21.37 -7.53
C GLU A 460 -10.86 -22.21 -6.93
N GLU A 461 -11.49 -21.71 -5.87
CA GLU A 461 -12.60 -22.40 -5.23
C GLU A 461 -13.86 -22.37 -6.12
N GLY A 462 -14.38 -23.55 -6.47
CA GLY A 462 -15.63 -23.68 -7.24
C GLY A 462 -15.51 -23.37 -8.74
N ASP A 463 -14.31 -23.06 -9.23
CA ASP A 463 -14.00 -22.79 -10.64
C ASP A 463 -14.96 -21.77 -11.27
N VAL A 464 -15.03 -20.57 -10.68
CA VAL A 464 -15.98 -19.51 -11.05
C VAL A 464 -15.27 -18.41 -11.86
N PRO A 465 -15.59 -18.24 -13.15
CA PRO A 465 -15.04 -17.15 -13.97
C PRO A 465 -15.55 -15.76 -13.55
N GLY A 466 -14.70 -14.75 -13.61
CA GLY A 466 -15.11 -13.36 -13.35
C GLY A 466 -16.23 -12.88 -14.29
N LEU A 467 -16.20 -13.28 -15.57
CA LEU A 467 -17.24 -12.92 -16.55
C LEU A 467 -18.60 -13.51 -16.18
N LEU A 468 -18.64 -14.71 -15.56
CA LEU A 468 -19.86 -15.32 -15.07
C LEU A 468 -20.51 -14.45 -13.99
N LEU A 469 -19.72 -14.00 -13.01
CA LEU A 469 -20.22 -13.15 -11.94
C LEU A 469 -20.68 -11.78 -12.46
N ALA A 470 -19.94 -11.20 -13.41
CA ALA A 470 -20.37 -9.95 -14.04
C ALA A 470 -21.73 -10.09 -14.75
N LEU A 471 -21.96 -11.23 -15.43
CA LEU A 471 -23.25 -11.53 -16.07
C LEU A 471 -24.38 -11.70 -15.05
N GLN A 472 -24.17 -12.53 -14.03
CA GLN A 472 -25.15 -12.81 -12.97
C GLN A 472 -25.55 -11.53 -12.20
N GLU A 473 -24.57 -10.67 -11.89
CA GLU A 473 -24.78 -9.44 -11.13
C GLU A 473 -25.19 -8.23 -11.99
N GLY A 474 -25.32 -8.41 -13.31
CA GLY A 474 -25.77 -7.35 -14.21
C GLY A 474 -24.73 -6.23 -14.44
N HIS A 475 -23.43 -6.55 -14.38
CA HIS A 475 -22.34 -5.58 -14.47
C HIS A 475 -21.97 -5.26 -15.93
N ALA A 476 -22.89 -4.59 -16.64
CA ALA A 476 -22.77 -4.29 -18.07
C ALA A 476 -21.49 -3.52 -18.43
N ASP A 477 -21.11 -2.49 -17.66
CA ASP A 477 -19.92 -1.67 -17.95
C ASP A 477 -18.64 -2.51 -17.91
N ALA A 478 -18.51 -3.39 -16.92
CA ALA A 478 -17.36 -4.28 -16.81
C ALA A 478 -17.34 -5.34 -17.93
N ILE A 479 -18.50 -5.86 -18.34
CA ILE A 479 -18.62 -6.78 -19.49
C ILE A 479 -18.17 -6.08 -20.78
N GLN A 480 -18.61 -4.85 -21.01
CA GLN A 480 -18.21 -4.06 -22.18
C GLN A 480 -16.69 -3.81 -22.18
N ALA A 481 -16.13 -3.35 -21.06
CA ALA A 481 -14.69 -3.14 -20.92
C ALA A 481 -13.88 -4.44 -21.11
N TYR A 482 -14.38 -5.55 -20.58
CA TYR A 482 -13.79 -6.86 -20.78
C TYR A 482 -13.84 -7.29 -22.25
N GLY A 483 -14.95 -7.02 -22.94
CA GLY A 483 -15.10 -7.29 -24.35
C GLY A 483 -14.11 -6.53 -25.22
N GLU A 484 -13.94 -5.23 -24.97
CA GLU A 484 -12.91 -4.39 -25.61
C GLU A 484 -11.50 -4.99 -25.44
N LEU A 485 -11.19 -5.41 -24.22
CA LEU A 485 -9.91 -6.01 -23.87
C LEU A 485 -9.70 -7.37 -24.55
N LEU A 486 -10.71 -8.24 -24.54
CA LEU A 486 -10.67 -9.55 -25.19
C LEU A 486 -10.49 -9.41 -26.70
N ILE A 487 -11.20 -8.50 -27.35
CA ILE A 487 -11.07 -8.24 -28.80
C ILE A 487 -9.65 -7.79 -29.14
N ARG A 488 -9.04 -6.92 -28.32
CA ARG A 488 -7.66 -6.48 -28.50
C ARG A 488 -6.66 -7.62 -28.36
N CYS A 489 -6.90 -8.55 -27.43
CA CYS A 489 -6.04 -9.71 -27.20
C CYS A 489 -6.35 -10.90 -28.12
N ALA A 490 -7.51 -10.93 -28.77
CA ALA A 490 -7.99 -12.05 -29.58
C ALA A 490 -7.00 -12.55 -30.65
N PRO A 491 -6.16 -11.73 -31.32
CA PRO A 491 -5.13 -12.24 -32.23
C PRO A 491 -4.13 -13.22 -31.60
N LYS A 492 -3.97 -13.20 -30.27
CA LYS A 492 -3.06 -14.10 -29.54
C LYS A 492 -3.68 -15.49 -29.27
N PHE A 493 -4.98 -15.67 -29.50
CA PHE A 493 -5.74 -16.82 -29.02
C PHE A 493 -6.37 -17.60 -30.17
N SER A 494 -6.48 -18.92 -29.99
CA SER A 494 -7.25 -19.77 -30.88
C SER A 494 -8.74 -19.51 -30.76
N ARG A 495 -9.50 -19.93 -31.78
CA ARG A 495 -10.98 -19.91 -31.76
C ARG A 495 -11.54 -20.62 -30.52
N GLU A 496 -10.98 -21.79 -30.18
CA GLU A 496 -11.41 -22.57 -29.02
C GLU A 496 -11.12 -21.83 -27.70
N GLN A 497 -9.96 -21.20 -27.58
CA GLN A 497 -9.63 -20.40 -26.40
C GLN A 497 -10.57 -19.21 -26.22
N ILE A 498 -10.92 -18.50 -27.30
CA ILE A 498 -11.91 -17.42 -27.26
C ILE A 498 -13.28 -17.96 -26.85
N ARG A 499 -13.74 -19.07 -27.46
CA ARG A 499 -15.00 -19.72 -27.08
C ARG A 499 -15.04 -20.07 -25.60
N ASN A 500 -13.98 -20.73 -25.09
CA ASN A 500 -13.91 -21.17 -23.70
C ASN A 500 -13.92 -19.99 -22.70
N LEU A 501 -13.34 -18.83 -23.06
CA LEU A 501 -13.44 -17.61 -22.25
C LEU A 501 -14.89 -17.06 -22.24
N LEU A 502 -15.57 -17.09 -23.39
CA LEU A 502 -16.94 -16.58 -23.53
C LEU A 502 -17.99 -17.51 -22.92
N GLU A 503 -17.75 -18.82 -22.88
CA GLU A 503 -18.65 -19.80 -22.24
C GLU A 503 -18.91 -19.45 -20.77
N ALA A 504 -17.90 -18.90 -20.08
CA ALA A 504 -17.98 -18.38 -18.72
C ALA A 504 -18.90 -19.22 -17.81
N LYS A 505 -18.53 -20.50 -17.64
CA LYS A 505 -19.32 -21.50 -16.93
C LYS A 505 -18.64 -21.99 -15.65
N THR A 506 -19.46 -22.39 -14.67
CA THR A 506 -19.04 -23.08 -13.45
C THR A 506 -18.50 -24.48 -13.74
N ALA A 507 -17.91 -25.13 -12.71
CA ALA A 507 -17.55 -26.55 -12.77
C ALA A 507 -18.73 -27.48 -13.11
N SER A 508 -19.95 -27.12 -12.71
CA SER A 508 -21.19 -27.86 -13.01
C SER A 508 -21.75 -27.60 -14.41
N GLY A 509 -21.07 -26.76 -15.20
CA GLY A 509 -21.45 -26.43 -16.57
C GLY A 509 -22.54 -25.38 -16.69
N VAL A 510 -22.83 -24.60 -15.64
CA VAL A 510 -23.83 -23.52 -15.69
C VAL A 510 -23.18 -22.25 -16.26
N PRO A 511 -23.62 -21.75 -17.44
CA PRO A 511 -23.02 -20.57 -18.06
C PRO A 511 -23.56 -19.25 -17.47
N GLY A 512 -22.73 -18.21 -17.47
CA GLY A 512 -23.12 -16.89 -16.95
C GLY A 512 -24.31 -16.25 -17.67
N LEU A 513 -24.45 -16.46 -18.98
CA LEU A 513 -25.59 -15.93 -19.75
C LEU A 513 -26.93 -16.53 -19.28
N LEU A 514 -26.93 -17.80 -18.86
CA LEU A 514 -28.12 -18.43 -18.28
C LEU A 514 -28.51 -17.71 -16.98
N LEU A 515 -27.55 -17.40 -16.11
CA LEU A 515 -27.80 -16.70 -14.84
C LEU A 515 -28.29 -15.27 -15.10
N ALA A 516 -27.69 -14.56 -16.04
CA ALA A 516 -28.14 -13.21 -16.44
C ALA A 516 -29.60 -13.22 -16.93
N LEU A 517 -29.99 -14.21 -17.73
CA LEU A 517 -31.37 -14.40 -18.21
C LEU A 517 -32.32 -14.77 -17.08
N GLN A 518 -31.91 -15.71 -16.23
CA GLN A 518 -32.70 -16.17 -15.08
C GLN A 518 -33.00 -15.03 -14.10
N ASP A 519 -32.05 -14.11 -13.91
CA ASP A 519 -32.13 -13.01 -12.93
C ASP A 519 -32.55 -11.68 -13.59
N GLY A 520 -32.91 -11.70 -14.87
CA GLY A 520 -33.47 -10.54 -15.59
C GLY A 520 -32.47 -9.40 -15.86
N ARG A 521 -31.17 -9.70 -16.01
CA ARG A 521 -30.09 -8.72 -16.19
C ARG A 521 -29.98 -8.22 -17.63
N ALA A 522 -30.99 -7.48 -18.09
CA ALA A 522 -31.11 -6.96 -19.45
C ALA A 522 -29.83 -6.29 -19.99
N ASP A 523 -29.29 -5.29 -19.29
CA ASP A 523 -28.12 -4.53 -19.77
C ASP A 523 -26.86 -5.40 -19.92
N ALA A 524 -26.66 -6.38 -19.03
CA ALA A 524 -25.53 -7.30 -19.12
C ALA A 524 -25.67 -8.29 -20.28
N ILE A 525 -26.90 -8.72 -20.59
CA ILE A 525 -27.20 -9.56 -21.77
C ILE A 525 -26.89 -8.77 -23.04
N GLU A 526 -27.29 -7.50 -23.10
CA GLU A 526 -27.01 -6.62 -24.24
C GLU A 526 -25.51 -6.44 -24.46
N ALA A 527 -24.76 -6.05 -23.41
CA ALA A 527 -23.31 -5.88 -23.47
C ALA A 527 -22.58 -7.18 -23.89
N TYR A 528 -23.02 -8.34 -23.40
CA TYR A 528 -22.48 -9.63 -23.81
C TYR A 528 -22.82 -9.97 -25.26
N GLY A 529 -24.04 -9.68 -25.71
CA GLY A 529 -24.47 -9.86 -27.09
C GLY A 529 -23.65 -9.02 -28.07
N GLU A 530 -23.39 -7.76 -27.75
CA GLU A 530 -22.50 -6.89 -28.54
C GLU A 530 -21.08 -7.48 -28.65
N LEU A 531 -20.55 -8.03 -27.56
CA LEU A 531 -19.27 -8.73 -27.57
C LEU A 531 -19.29 -9.93 -28.53
N LEU A 532 -20.35 -10.74 -28.52
CA LEU A 532 -20.50 -11.87 -29.45
C LEU A 532 -20.53 -11.40 -30.92
N VAL A 533 -21.30 -10.35 -31.23
CA VAL A 533 -21.35 -9.76 -32.58
C VAL A 533 -19.96 -9.33 -33.06
N ARG A 534 -19.20 -8.66 -32.19
CA ARG A 534 -17.85 -8.18 -32.52
C ARG A 534 -16.83 -9.31 -32.68
N LEU A 535 -16.99 -10.41 -31.93
CA LEU A 535 -16.13 -11.59 -32.03
C LEU A 535 -16.58 -12.63 -33.06
N ALA A 536 -17.75 -12.44 -33.69
CA ALA A 536 -18.27 -13.35 -34.71
C ALA A 536 -17.27 -13.73 -35.82
N PRO A 537 -16.39 -12.83 -36.34
CA PRO A 537 -15.40 -13.21 -37.35
C PRO A 537 -14.36 -14.26 -36.88
N ARG A 538 -14.22 -14.45 -35.56
CA ARG A 538 -13.27 -15.40 -34.92
C ARG A 538 -13.95 -16.70 -34.47
N LEU A 539 -15.27 -16.78 -34.57
CA LEU A 539 -16.10 -17.88 -34.12
C LEU A 539 -16.84 -18.50 -35.30
N SER A 540 -17.30 -19.73 -35.17
CA SER A 540 -18.25 -20.32 -36.13
C SER A 540 -19.69 -20.00 -35.74
N ALA A 541 -20.61 -20.25 -36.67
CA ALA A 541 -22.04 -20.22 -36.39
C ALA A 541 -22.41 -21.19 -35.25
N ASP A 542 -21.80 -22.38 -35.21
CA ASP A 542 -22.07 -23.37 -34.17
C ASP A 542 -21.59 -22.92 -32.78
N ASP A 543 -20.43 -22.24 -32.69
CA ASP A 543 -19.98 -21.71 -31.40
C ASP A 543 -20.91 -20.60 -30.90
N LEU A 544 -21.34 -19.70 -31.78
CA LEU A 544 -22.27 -18.62 -31.43
C LEU A 544 -23.63 -19.17 -31.01
N ALA A 545 -24.15 -20.17 -31.73
CA ALA A 545 -25.37 -20.88 -31.35
C ALA A 545 -25.22 -21.58 -29.99
N HIS A 546 -24.08 -22.21 -29.73
CA HIS A 546 -23.78 -22.84 -28.44
C HIS A 546 -23.73 -21.82 -27.30
N LEU A 547 -23.03 -20.70 -27.48
CA LEU A 547 -22.93 -19.62 -26.48
C LEU A 547 -24.30 -19.00 -26.18
N LEU A 548 -25.12 -18.75 -27.21
CA LEU A 548 -26.47 -18.20 -27.06
C LEU A 548 -27.47 -19.20 -26.47
N ALA A 549 -27.32 -20.50 -26.74
CA ALA A 549 -28.19 -21.52 -26.17
C ALA A 549 -28.15 -21.51 -24.63
N ALA A 550 -26.98 -21.17 -24.06
CA ALA A 550 -26.77 -21.02 -22.62
C ALA A 550 -27.44 -22.15 -21.82
N GLY A 551 -27.19 -23.39 -22.22
CA GLY A 551 -27.80 -24.59 -21.63
C GLY A 551 -27.06 -25.04 -20.37
N ALA A 552 -27.81 -25.44 -19.35
CA ALA A 552 -27.29 -26.16 -18.20
C ALA A 552 -27.30 -27.68 -18.43
N SER A 553 -26.61 -28.42 -17.55
CA SER A 553 -26.53 -29.88 -17.57
C SER A 553 -27.88 -30.59 -17.34
N ASP A 554 -28.86 -29.90 -16.77
CA ASP A 554 -30.24 -30.36 -16.60
C ASP A 554 -31.11 -30.20 -17.87
N GLY A 555 -30.53 -29.70 -18.97
CA GLY A 555 -31.22 -29.45 -20.23
C GLY A 555 -32.05 -28.16 -20.27
N SER A 556 -32.10 -27.40 -19.17
CA SER A 556 -32.76 -26.09 -19.15
C SER A 556 -31.89 -25.01 -19.79
N THR A 557 -32.54 -24.06 -20.48
CA THR A 557 -31.86 -22.91 -21.10
C THR A 557 -32.15 -21.62 -20.33
N GLY A 558 -31.27 -20.63 -20.47
CA GLY A 558 -31.49 -19.29 -19.89
C GLY A 558 -32.84 -18.68 -20.28
N LEU A 559 -33.23 -18.79 -21.55
CA LEU A 559 -34.50 -18.25 -22.05
C LEU A 559 -35.73 -18.90 -21.39
N GLN A 560 -35.71 -20.21 -21.16
CA GLN A 560 -36.79 -20.91 -20.46
C GLN A 560 -36.92 -20.41 -19.02
N ARG A 561 -35.78 -20.20 -18.33
CA ARG A 561 -35.75 -19.67 -16.96
C ARG A 561 -36.24 -18.22 -16.90
N ALA A 562 -35.81 -17.36 -17.82
CA ALA A 562 -36.30 -15.98 -17.94
C ALA A 562 -37.81 -15.91 -18.13
N ARG A 563 -38.38 -16.76 -19.00
CA ARG A 563 -39.83 -16.86 -19.23
C ARG A 563 -40.58 -17.31 -17.98
N LYS A 564 -40.10 -18.35 -17.30
CA LYS A 564 -40.68 -18.85 -16.05
C LYS A 564 -40.71 -17.78 -14.96
N ASN A 565 -39.67 -16.94 -14.90
CA ASN A 565 -39.53 -15.87 -13.91
C ASN A 565 -40.17 -14.54 -14.34
N GLY A 566 -40.74 -14.45 -15.55
CA GLY A 566 -41.43 -13.25 -16.04
C GLY A 566 -40.52 -12.08 -16.44
N HIS A 567 -39.23 -12.32 -16.72
CA HIS A 567 -38.27 -11.27 -17.06
C HIS A 567 -38.39 -10.81 -18.53
N THR A 568 -39.51 -10.14 -18.84
CA THR A 568 -39.89 -9.73 -20.20
C THR A 568 -38.83 -8.87 -20.91
N ASP A 569 -38.20 -7.93 -20.21
CA ASP A 569 -37.19 -7.06 -20.82
C ASP A 569 -35.90 -7.82 -21.18
N ALA A 570 -35.46 -8.73 -20.32
CA ALA A 570 -34.32 -9.61 -20.61
C ALA A 570 -34.59 -10.51 -21.83
N ILE A 571 -35.82 -11.02 -21.97
CA ILE A 571 -36.25 -11.81 -23.13
C ILE A 571 -36.18 -10.97 -24.41
N ARG A 572 -36.74 -9.75 -24.38
CA ARG A 572 -36.71 -8.84 -25.54
C ARG A 572 -35.29 -8.47 -25.97
N VAL A 573 -34.43 -8.17 -25.01
CA VAL A 573 -33.01 -7.89 -25.28
C VAL A 573 -32.34 -9.11 -25.89
N PHE A 574 -32.58 -10.30 -25.33
CA PHE A 574 -32.01 -11.54 -25.84
C PHE A 574 -32.43 -11.83 -27.29
N ASP A 575 -33.71 -11.62 -27.62
CA ASP A 575 -34.19 -11.77 -29.01
C ASP A 575 -33.43 -10.82 -29.96
N ARG A 576 -33.23 -9.55 -29.57
CA ARG A 576 -32.42 -8.60 -30.36
C ARG A 576 -30.96 -9.05 -30.51
N VAL A 577 -30.37 -9.62 -29.46
CA VAL A 577 -29.01 -10.15 -29.51
C VAL A 577 -28.91 -11.31 -30.51
N VAL A 578 -29.88 -12.23 -30.50
CA VAL A 578 -29.95 -13.34 -31.46
C VAL A 578 -30.04 -12.82 -32.90
N ASP A 579 -30.93 -11.85 -33.16
CA ASP A 579 -31.09 -11.23 -34.48
C ASP A 579 -29.82 -10.49 -34.93
N GLY A 580 -29.15 -9.79 -34.02
CA GLY A 580 -27.88 -9.10 -34.28
C GLY A 580 -26.76 -10.07 -34.67
N VAL A 581 -26.63 -11.20 -33.97
CA VAL A 581 -25.65 -12.25 -34.28
C VAL A 581 -25.97 -12.91 -35.63
N ALA A 582 -27.24 -13.21 -35.90
CA ALA A 582 -27.67 -13.79 -37.17
C ALA A 582 -27.38 -12.86 -38.36
N SER A 583 -27.67 -11.57 -38.20
CA SER A 583 -27.40 -10.53 -39.20
C SER A 583 -25.91 -10.40 -39.48
N ARG A 584 -25.06 -10.43 -38.45
CA ARG A 584 -23.60 -10.38 -38.63
C ARG A 584 -23.06 -11.60 -39.35
N LEU A 585 -23.59 -12.80 -39.05
CA LEU A 585 -23.22 -14.02 -39.77
C LEU A 585 -23.62 -13.98 -41.25
N ALA A 586 -24.79 -13.42 -41.57
CA ALA A 586 -25.21 -13.22 -42.95
C ALA A 586 -24.26 -12.26 -43.69
N ALA A 587 -23.92 -11.11 -43.08
CA ALA A 587 -22.97 -10.16 -43.64
C ALA A 587 -21.60 -10.79 -43.90
N LEU A 588 -21.06 -11.57 -42.96
CA LEU A 588 -19.79 -12.28 -43.12
C LEU A 588 -19.81 -13.33 -44.23
N ARG A 589 -20.95 -13.94 -44.53
CA ARG A 589 -21.11 -14.86 -45.67
C ARG A 589 -21.09 -14.10 -46.98
N SER A 590 -21.78 -12.96 -47.06
CA SER A 590 -21.78 -12.09 -48.23
C SER A 590 -20.39 -11.50 -48.51
N GLU A 591 -19.67 -11.05 -47.47
CA GLU A 591 -18.28 -10.55 -47.55
C GLU A 591 -17.27 -11.61 -48.08
N ARG A 592 -17.60 -12.91 -47.98
CA ARG A 592 -16.75 -14.01 -48.49
C ARG A 592 -17.11 -14.44 -49.91
N GLN A 593 -18.28 -14.04 -50.41
CA GLN A 593 -18.81 -14.43 -51.72
C GLN A 593 -18.61 -13.35 -52.80
N GLY A 594 -18.40 -12.10 -52.40
CA GLY A 594 -17.94 -11.01 -53.27
C GLY A 594 -16.43 -10.80 -53.13
#